data_AF-A0A2D9CCJ2-F1
#
_entry.id   AF-A0A2D9CCJ2-F1
#
_cell.length_a   1.000
_cell.length_b   1.000
_cell.length_c   1.000
_cell.angle_alpha   90.00
_cell.angle_beta   90.00
_cell.angle_gamma   90.00
#
_symmetry.space_group_name_H-M   'P 1'
#
loop_
_entity.id
_entity.type
_entity.pdbx_description
1 polymer ?
#
loop_
_entity_poly.entity_id
_entity_poly.type
_entity_poly.pdbx_seq_one_letter_code
_entity_poly.pdbx_strand_id
1 'polypeptide(L)'
;MARNKLAGTKSGDSESAKYYQKNPDAKKKKDEYNAKYGATMGRKLYRSFLNAMNKKKGKKGDGKDVSHTKKGGTVLESQSKNRARNRGKK
;
A
#
# COMPACT_ATOMS: atom_id res chain seq x y z
N MET A 1 2.12 -10.67 8.95
CA MET A 1 1.19 -9.53 9.17
C MET A 1 1.63 -8.32 8.33
N ALA A 2 0.72 -7.44 7.91
CA ALA A 2 1.07 -6.24 7.14
C ALA A 2 1.80 -5.21 8.05
N ARG A 3 3.02 -4.81 7.66
CA ARG A 3 3.95 -3.97 8.46
C ARG A 3 3.37 -2.65 8.99
N ASN A 4 2.29 -2.13 8.37
CA ASN A 4 1.62 -0.91 8.81
C ASN A 4 0.77 -1.12 10.09
N LYS A 5 0.29 -2.34 10.36
CA LYS A 5 -0.47 -2.64 11.59
C LYS A 5 0.41 -2.60 12.85
N LEU A 6 1.73 -2.68 12.68
CA LEU A 6 2.71 -2.59 13.76
C LEU A 6 3.13 -1.13 14.05
N ALA A 7 2.78 -0.17 13.17
CA ALA A 7 3.12 1.23 13.39
C ALA A 7 2.30 1.79 14.56
N GLY A 8 2.98 2.24 15.62
CA GLY A 8 2.37 2.64 16.89
C GLY A 8 2.26 1.53 17.94
N THR A 9 2.61 0.28 17.60
CA THR A 9 2.79 -0.82 18.57
C THR A 9 4.27 -1.03 18.86
N LYS A 10 4.68 -1.58 20.01
CA LYS A 10 6.10 -1.85 20.34
C LYS A 10 6.79 -2.93 19.48
N SER A 11 6.15 -3.43 18.42
CA SER A 11 6.56 -4.66 17.72
C SER A 11 7.04 -4.45 16.27
N GLY A 12 7.22 -3.21 15.82
CA GLY A 12 7.64 -2.90 14.44
C GLY A 12 9.03 -2.25 14.36
N ASP A 13 9.96 -2.86 13.62
CA ASP A 13 11.37 -2.40 13.55
C ASP A 13 11.71 -1.49 12.37
N SER A 14 10.78 -1.25 11.44
CA SER A 14 11.02 -0.33 10.32
C SER A 14 11.16 1.11 10.82
N GLU A 15 11.99 1.93 10.16
CA GLU A 15 12.23 3.33 10.53
C GLU A 15 10.95 4.14 10.78
N SER A 16 9.94 3.98 9.92
CA SER A 16 8.65 4.65 10.10
C SER A 16 7.85 4.11 11.29
N ALA A 17 7.93 2.80 11.57
CA ALA A 17 7.29 2.21 12.75
C ALA A 17 7.93 2.74 14.05
N LYS A 18 9.26 2.76 14.13
CA LYS A 18 10.01 3.35 15.24
C LYS A 18 9.68 4.83 15.42
N TYR A 19 9.59 5.58 14.32
CA TYR A 19 9.20 7.00 14.36
C TYR A 19 7.80 7.19 14.95
N TYR A 20 6.80 6.45 14.47
CA TYR A 20 5.43 6.56 14.98
C TYR A 20 5.22 5.99 16.38
N GLN A 21 6.06 5.04 16.83
CA GLN A 21 6.09 4.58 18.22
C GLN A 21 6.58 5.68 19.17
N LYS A 22 7.61 6.43 18.77
CA LYS A 22 8.17 7.54 19.55
C LYS A 22 7.35 8.82 19.44
N ASN A 23 6.54 8.98 18.38
CA ASN A 23 5.78 10.18 18.07
C ASN A 23 4.28 9.86 17.85
N PRO A 24 3.50 9.65 18.93
CA PRO A 24 2.09 9.28 18.83
C PRO A 24 1.23 10.35 18.16
N ASP A 25 1.54 11.64 18.35
CA ASP A 25 0.81 12.72 17.69
C ASP A 25 1.01 12.74 16.18
N ALA A 26 2.24 12.46 15.72
CA ALA A 26 2.53 12.31 14.29
C ALA A 26 1.77 11.13 13.69
N LYS A 27 1.62 10.04 14.46
CA LYS A 27 0.83 8.88 14.05
C LYS A 27 -0.65 9.23 13.92
N LYS A 28 -1.23 9.95 14.89
CA LYS A 28 -2.62 10.43 14.85
C LYS A 28 -2.88 11.31 13.61
N LYS A 29 -2.02 12.30 13.37
CA LYS A 29 -2.10 13.16 12.16
C LYS A 29 -2.04 12.34 10.86
N LYS A 30 -1.15 11.35 10.80
CA LYS A 30 -1.04 10.47 9.64
C LYS A 30 -2.29 9.62 9.43
N ASP A 31 -2.87 9.11 10.51
CA ASP A 31 -4.06 8.27 10.44
C ASP A 31 -5.30 9.08 10.03
N GLU A 32 -5.46 10.30 10.55
CA GLU A 32 -6.49 11.24 10.12
C GLU A 32 -6.38 11.57 8.62
N TYR A 33 -5.17 11.87 8.14
CA TYR A 33 -4.92 12.10 6.72
C TYR A 33 -5.28 10.87 5.89
N ASN A 34 -4.82 9.68 6.29
CA ASN A 34 -5.09 8.44 5.58
C ASN A 34 -6.59 8.12 5.53
N ALA A 35 -7.33 8.40 6.62
CA ALA A 35 -8.77 8.23 6.69
C ALA A 35 -9.48 9.16 5.70
N LYS A 36 -9.16 10.45 5.71
CA LYS A 36 -9.71 11.45 4.77
C LYS A 36 -9.39 11.06 3.32
N TYR A 37 -8.13 10.76 3.02
CA TYR A 37 -7.70 10.35 1.69
C TYR A 37 -8.41 9.07 1.21
N GLY A 38 -8.53 8.07 2.08
CA GLY A 38 -9.21 6.80 1.77
C GLY A 38 -10.73 6.92 1.63
N ALA A 39 -11.34 7.94 2.25
CA ALA A 39 -12.77 8.20 2.17
C ALA A 39 -13.20 8.81 0.83
N THR A 40 -12.27 9.43 0.09
CA THR A 40 -12.54 10.05 -1.21
C THR A 40 -13.10 9.06 -2.23
N MET A 41 -14.08 9.51 -3.02
CA MET A 41 -14.75 8.67 -4.02
C MET A 41 -13.76 8.15 -5.08
N GLY A 42 -12.88 9.02 -5.58
CA GLY A 42 -11.84 8.64 -6.53
C GLY A 42 -10.95 7.50 -6.01
N ARG A 43 -10.56 7.54 -4.73
CA ARG A 43 -9.72 6.48 -4.14
C ARG A 43 -10.49 5.16 -3.96
N LYS A 44 -11.77 5.23 -3.58
CA LYS A 44 -12.66 4.05 -3.48
C LYS A 44 -12.85 3.39 -4.84
N LEU A 45 -13.17 4.17 -5.87
CA LEU A 45 -13.33 3.68 -7.25
C LEU A 45 -12.03 3.06 -7.77
N TYR A 46 -10.89 3.74 -7.58
CA TYR A 46 -9.60 3.22 -8.00
C TYR A 46 -9.26 1.87 -7.31
N ARG A 47 -9.50 1.75 -6.00
CA ARG A 47 -9.31 0.47 -5.27
C ARG A 47 -10.24 -0.63 -5.79
N SER A 48 -11.50 -0.29 -6.06
CA SER A 48 -12.49 -1.23 -6.62
C SER A 48 -12.04 -1.73 -7.99
N PHE A 49 -11.62 -0.82 -8.87
CA PHE A 49 -11.10 -1.14 -10.19
C PHE A 49 -9.88 -2.06 -10.14
N LEU A 50 -8.88 -1.77 -9.30
CA LEU A 50 -7.72 -2.64 -9.12
C LEU A 50 -8.10 -4.03 -8.60
N ASN A 51 -9.04 -4.12 -7.66
CA ASN A 51 -9.53 -5.40 -7.15
C ASN A 51 -10.28 -6.20 -8.23
N ALA A 52 -11.10 -5.53 -9.04
CA ALA A 52 -11.80 -6.14 -10.17
C ALA A 52 -10.81 -6.66 -11.22
N MET A 53 -9.77 -5.90 -11.54
CA MET A 53 -8.69 -6.34 -12.42
C MET A 53 -7.94 -7.56 -11.87
N ASN A 54 -7.59 -7.57 -10.58
CA ASN A 54 -6.94 -8.72 -9.93
C ASN A 54 -7.85 -9.97 -9.94
N LYS A 55 -9.17 -9.80 -9.74
CA LYS A 55 -10.15 -10.90 -9.84
C LYS A 55 -10.25 -11.42 -11.28
N LYS A 56 -10.36 -10.52 -12.28
CA LYS A 56 -10.43 -10.87 -13.70
C LYS A 56 -9.18 -11.64 -14.17
N LYS A 57 -8.01 -11.30 -13.62
CA LYS A 57 -6.76 -12.01 -13.91
C LYS A 57 -6.55 -13.28 -13.07
N GLY A 58 -7.54 -13.71 -12.26
CA GLY A 58 -7.56 -15.00 -11.56
C GLY A 58 -6.59 -15.13 -10.38
N LYS A 59 -6.12 -14.01 -9.82
CA LYS A 59 -4.88 -14.00 -9.00
C LYS A 59 -5.00 -13.22 -7.70
N LYS A 60 -6.17 -13.27 -7.07
CA LYS A 60 -6.39 -12.65 -5.77
C LYS A 60 -5.75 -13.52 -4.67
N GLY A 61 -4.58 -13.10 -4.19
CA GLY A 61 -3.88 -13.76 -3.07
C GLY A 61 -2.67 -14.61 -3.45
N ASP A 62 -2.26 -14.60 -4.72
CA ASP A 62 -1.13 -15.41 -5.24
C ASP A 62 0.24 -14.68 -5.15
N GLY A 63 0.30 -13.55 -4.45
CA GLY A 63 1.52 -12.75 -4.34
C GLY A 63 1.91 -12.02 -5.63
N LYS A 64 0.99 -11.83 -6.58
CA LYS A 64 1.16 -10.96 -7.76
C LYS A 64 0.24 -9.73 -7.69
N ASP A 65 0.70 -8.60 -8.21
CA ASP A 65 -0.07 -7.36 -8.39
C ASP A 65 -0.02 -6.96 -9.87
N VAL A 66 -1.08 -6.30 -10.35
CA VAL A 66 -1.07 -5.65 -11.67
C VAL A 66 -0.09 -4.47 -11.65
N SER A 67 0.92 -4.52 -12.51
CA SER A 67 1.90 -3.46 -12.75
C SER A 67 1.63 -2.80 -14.09
N HIS A 68 1.74 -1.47 -14.15
CA HIS A 68 1.79 -0.76 -15.43
C HIS A 68 3.17 -0.92 -16.05
N THR A 69 3.20 -1.06 -17.37
CA THR A 69 4.42 -1.10 -18.17
C THR A 69 4.68 0.26 -18.79
N LYS A 70 5.94 0.52 -19.15
CA LYS A 70 6.32 1.76 -19.86
C LYS A 70 5.60 1.95 -21.20
N LYS A 71 5.10 0.87 -21.80
CA LYS A 71 4.39 0.85 -23.08
C LYS A 71 2.85 1.00 -22.94
N GLY A 72 2.35 1.39 -21.77
CA GLY A 72 0.92 1.64 -21.53
C GLY A 72 0.07 0.41 -21.19
N GLY A 73 0.62 -0.81 -21.29
CA GLY A 73 -0.07 -2.05 -20.93
C GLY A 73 0.05 -2.41 -19.44
N THR A 74 -0.70 -3.44 -19.02
CA THR A 74 -0.64 -3.98 -17.65
C THR A 74 -0.16 -5.43 -17.62
N VAL A 75 0.89 -5.70 -16.85
CA VAL A 75 1.44 -7.05 -16.63
C VAL A 75 1.21 -7.51 -15.19
N LEU A 76 1.24 -8.82 -14.97
CA LEU A 76 1.25 -9.36 -13.61
C LEU A 76 2.69 -9.51 -13.15
N GLU A 77 3.01 -8.93 -12.01
CA GLU A 77 4.34 -8.99 -11.44
C GLU A 77 4.28 -9.41 -9.97
N SER A 78 5.34 -10.03 -9.45
CA SER A 78 5.48 -10.25 -8.01
C SER A 78 5.26 -8.94 -7.25
N GLN A 79 4.42 -8.99 -6.21
CA GLN A 79 4.12 -7.84 -5.35
C GLN A 79 5.37 -7.18 -4.79
N SER A 80 6.39 -8.00 -4.46
CA SER A 80 7.66 -7.51 -3.92
C SER A 80 8.38 -6.60 -4.91
N LYS A 81 8.54 -7.04 -6.16
CA LYS A 81 9.22 -6.32 -7.24
C LYS A 81 8.45 -5.06 -7.65
N ASN A 82 7.14 -5.17 -7.86
CA ASN A 82 6.30 -4.03 -8.21
C ASN A 82 6.36 -2.93 -7.13
N ARG A 83 6.15 -3.31 -5.86
CA ARG A 83 6.19 -2.35 -4.75
C ARG A 83 7.59 -1.79 -4.50
N ALA A 84 8.64 -2.56 -4.71
CA ALA A 84 10.03 -2.08 -4.57
C ALA A 84 10.38 -1.03 -5.64
N ARG A 85 9.96 -1.24 -6.90
CA ARG A 85 10.17 -0.27 -7.98
C ARG A 85 9.52 1.08 -7.70
N ASN A 86 8.37 1.06 -7.03
CA ASN A 86 7.60 2.26 -6.69
C ASN A 86 7.92 2.84 -5.30
N ARG A 87 9.00 2.39 -4.65
CA ARG A 87 9.55 3.08 -3.46
C ARG A 87 10.47 4.19 -3.94
N GLY A 88 10.39 5.36 -3.30
CA GLY A 88 11.40 6.40 -3.49
C GLY A 88 12.78 5.81 -3.25
N LYS A 89 13.69 5.98 -4.21
CA LYS A 89 15.10 5.65 -3.99
C LYS A 89 15.60 6.53 -2.85
N LYS A 90 16.32 5.92 -1.90
CA LYS A 90 17.09 6.68 -0.92
C LYS A 90 18.20 7.43 -1.63
#